data_AF-A0A3D5SWB7-F1
#
_entry.id   AF-A0A3D5SWB7-F1
#
_cell.length_a   1.000
_cell.length_b   1.000
_cell.length_c   1.000
_cell.angle_alpha   90.00
_cell.angle_beta   90.00
_cell.angle_gamma   90.00
#
_symmetry.space_group_name_H-M   'P 1'
#
loop_
_entity.id
_entity.type
_entity.pdbx_description
1 polymer ?
#
loop_
_entity_poly.entity_id
_entity_poly.type
_entity_poly.pdbx_seq_one_letter_code
_entity_poly.pdbx_strand_id
1 'polypeptide(L)' 'GPLPRPSWSFTVVEKRAGFSCTPHLDRPAQASGIPGLWLAGDYTDSPYPATIEAAVRSGVTAARAALGR' A
#
# COMPACT_ATOMS: atom_id res chain seq x y z
N GLY A 1 -4.28 5.05 -33.53
CA GLY A 1 -5.20 6.20 -33.69
C GLY A 1 -5.53 6.78 -32.33
N PRO A 2 -5.97 8.04 -32.23
CA PRO A 2 -6.33 8.64 -30.95
C PRO A 2 -7.53 7.92 -30.32
N LEU A 3 -7.58 7.90 -28.98
CA LEU A 3 -8.70 7.38 -28.23
C LEU A 3 -9.93 8.33 -28.35
N PRO A 4 -11.16 7.79 -28.36
CA PRO A 4 -12.37 8.62 -28.37
C PRO A 4 -12.50 9.43 -27.08
N ARG A 5 -13.19 10.57 -27.15
CA ARG A 5 -13.46 11.39 -25.96
C ARG A 5 -14.36 10.62 -24.97
N PRO A 6 -14.08 10.65 -23.65
CA PRO A 6 -14.94 10.01 -22.67
C PRO A 6 -16.33 10.65 -22.67
N SER A 7 -17.38 9.83 -22.53
CA SER A 7 -18.77 10.29 -22.46
C SER A 7 -19.10 11.01 -21.16
N TRP A 8 -18.29 10.80 -20.11
CA TRP A 8 -18.45 11.41 -18.80
C TRP A 8 -17.12 11.45 -18.04
N SER A 9 -16.95 12.46 -17.18
CA SER A 9 -15.80 12.58 -16.28
C SER A 9 -16.22 13.27 -14.97
N PHE A 10 -15.63 12.84 -13.86
CA PHE A 10 -15.82 13.45 -12.55
C PHE A 10 -14.50 13.45 -11.78
N THR A 11 -14.28 14.52 -11.01
CA THR A 11 -13.06 14.69 -10.22
C THR A 11 -13.35 14.43 -8.74
N VAL A 12 -12.60 13.52 -8.15
CA VAL A 12 -12.59 13.28 -6.70
C VAL A 12 -11.33 13.91 -6.11
N VAL A 13 -11.47 14.68 -5.04
CA VAL A 13 -10.35 15.24 -4.28
C VAL A 13 -10.48 14.82 -2.82
N GLU A 14 -9.53 14.01 -2.35
CA GLU A 14 -9.44 13.60 -0.95
C GLU A 14 -7.99 13.78 -0.47
N LYS A 15 -7.80 14.64 0.53
CA LYS A 15 -6.46 15.02 1.02
C LYS A 15 -5.81 13.93 1.87
N ARG A 16 -6.59 12.98 2.38
CA ARG A 16 -6.18 11.88 3.27
C ARG A 16 -6.36 10.51 2.62
N ALA A 17 -6.42 10.46 1.30
CA ALA A 17 -6.58 9.21 0.56
C ALA A 17 -5.36 8.27 0.71
N GLY A 18 -4.21 8.83 1.09
CA GLY A 18 -2.99 8.09 1.36
C GLY A 18 -2.61 8.07 2.84
N PHE A 19 -1.61 7.26 3.15
CA PHE A 19 -0.94 7.21 4.44
C PHE A 19 -0.32 8.58 4.83
N SER A 20 -0.22 8.85 6.14
CA SER A 20 0.30 10.13 6.64
C SER A 20 1.76 10.35 6.23
N CYS A 21 2.03 11.45 5.51
CA CYS A 21 3.38 11.86 5.09
C CYS A 21 4.18 12.52 6.23
N THR A 22 4.11 11.96 7.44
CA THR A 22 4.90 12.44 8.59
C THR A 22 6.29 11.78 8.54
N PRO A 23 7.38 12.55 8.61
CA PRO A 23 8.72 11.98 8.73
C PRO A 23 8.82 11.07 9.95
N HIS A 24 9.58 9.99 9.83
CA HIS A 24 9.85 9.04 10.93
C HIS A 24 8.60 8.41 11.57
N LEU A 25 7.47 8.33 10.85
CA LEU A 25 6.32 7.60 11.36
C LEU A 25 6.68 6.12 11.51
N ASP A 26 6.43 5.55 12.69
CA ASP A 26 6.57 4.12 12.91
C ASP A 26 5.57 3.36 12.05
N ARG A 27 6.11 2.51 11.17
CA ARG A 27 5.32 1.65 10.29
C ARG A 27 5.39 0.21 10.81
N PRO A 28 4.26 -0.50 10.94
CA PRO A 28 4.27 -1.86 11.41
C PRO A 28 4.92 -2.79 10.38
N ALA A 29 5.64 -3.80 10.85
CA ALA A 29 6.09 -4.89 10.01
C ALA A 29 4.91 -5.69 9.45
N GLN A 30 5.13 -6.42 8.35
CA GLN A 30 4.12 -7.30 7.74
C GLN A 30 3.74 -8.45 8.68
N ALA A 31 4.69 -8.92 9.49
CA ALA A 31 4.40 -9.83 10.59
C ALA A 31 3.78 -9.02 11.74
N SER A 32 2.47 -9.19 11.95
CA SER A 32 1.73 -8.42 12.95
C SER A 32 2.04 -8.80 14.40
N GLY A 33 2.71 -9.94 14.61
CA GLY A 33 2.88 -10.56 15.93
C GLY A 33 1.67 -11.37 16.40
N ILE A 34 0.54 -11.30 15.70
CA ILE A 34 -0.66 -12.10 15.97
C ILE A 34 -0.62 -13.38 15.12
N PRO A 35 -0.73 -14.59 15.72
CA PRO A 35 -0.73 -15.84 14.98
C PRO A 35 -1.82 -15.87 13.91
N GLY A 36 -1.43 -16.16 12.66
CA GLY A 36 -2.37 -16.22 11.53
C GLY A 36 -2.75 -14.87 10.92
N LEU A 37 -2.12 -13.76 11.35
CA LEU A 37 -2.40 -12.42 10.83
C LEU A 37 -1.15 -11.75 10.27
N TRP A 38 -1.24 -11.28 9.02
CA TRP A 38 -0.20 -10.50 8.34
C TRP A 38 -0.79 -9.22 7.77
N LEU A 39 0.03 -8.18 7.72
CA LEU A 39 -0.33 -6.85 7.22
C LEU A 39 0.26 -6.66 5.82
N ALA A 40 -0.57 -6.14 4.91
CA ALA A 40 -0.15 -5.76 3.57
C ALA A 40 -0.68 -4.36 3.25
N GLY A 41 0.16 -3.55 2.62
CA GLY A 41 -0.18 -2.18 2.21
C GLY A 41 1.01 -1.24 2.28
N ASP A 42 0.86 -0.08 1.67
CA ASP A 42 1.89 0.96 1.60
C ASP A 42 2.10 1.72 2.93
N TYR A 43 1.25 1.47 3.92
CA TYR A 43 1.39 1.92 5.31
C TYR A 43 2.30 1.01 6.16
N THR A 44 2.64 -0.18 5.68
CA THR A 44 3.54 -1.11 6.39
C THR A 44 5.01 -0.75 6.15
N ASP A 45 5.91 -1.36 6.94
CA ASP A 45 7.34 -1.10 6.84
C ASP A 45 7.86 -1.36 5.42
N SER A 46 8.53 -0.35 4.86
CA SER A 46 8.99 -0.31 3.47
C SER A 46 10.05 0.79 3.29
N PRO A 47 11.11 0.53 2.51
CA PRO A 47 12.09 1.56 2.15
C PRO A 47 11.51 2.63 1.21
N TYR A 48 10.33 2.39 0.64
CA TYR A 48 9.66 3.32 -0.25
C TYR A 48 8.60 4.15 0.51
N PRO A 49 8.31 5.39 0.07
CA PRO A 49 7.11 6.11 0.49
C PRO A 49 5.82 5.33 0.17
N ALA A 50 4.67 5.83 0.63
CA ALA A 50 3.36 5.23 0.39
C ALA A 50 2.98 5.26 -1.10
N THR A 51 3.46 4.25 -1.83
CA THR A 51 3.41 4.13 -3.28
C THR A 51 2.81 2.78 -3.66
N ILE A 52 2.35 2.65 -4.91
CA ILE A 52 1.88 1.36 -5.44
C ILE A 52 2.98 0.29 -5.37
N GLU A 53 4.24 0.64 -5.64
CA GLU A 53 5.38 -0.28 -5.50
C GLU A 53 5.56 -0.75 -4.04
N ALA A 54 5.43 0.15 -3.06
CA ALA A 54 5.45 -0.21 -1.64
C ALA A 54 4.30 -1.17 -1.29
N ALA A 55 3.08 -0.89 -1.75
CA ALA A 55 1.91 -1.75 -1.53
C ALA A 55 2.13 -3.15 -2.10
N VAL A 56 2.60 -3.26 -3.35
CA VAL A 56 2.85 -4.54 -4.02
C VAL A 56 3.94 -5.33 -3.32
N ARG A 57 5.08 -4.71 -3.00
CA ARG A 57 6.19 -5.37 -2.30
C ARG A 57 5.79 -5.83 -0.89
N SER A 58 5.06 -5.00 -0.17
CA SER A 58 4.50 -5.34 1.13
C SER A 58 3.59 -6.58 1.03
N GLY A 59 2.67 -6.61 0.05
CA GLY A 59 1.79 -7.75 -0.18
C GLY A 59 2.54 -9.05 -0.48
N VAL A 60 3.59 -9.00 -1.32
CA VAL A 60 4.43 -10.17 -1.59
C VAL A 60 5.15 -10.63 -0.32
N THR A 61 5.63 -9.71 0.51
CA THR A 61 6.32 -10.03 1.78
C THR A 61 5.37 -10.68 2.79
N ALA A 62 4.16 -10.13 2.94
CA ALA A 62 3.12 -10.70 3.78
C ALA A 62 2.73 -12.11 3.34
N ALA A 63 2.56 -12.32 2.03
CA ALA A 63 2.23 -13.64 1.48
C ALA A 63 3.34 -14.67 1.70
N ARG A 64 4.60 -14.28 1.54
CA ARG A 64 5.77 -15.13 1.84
C ARG A 64 5.80 -15.55 3.30
N ALA A 65 5.64 -14.58 4.21
CA ALA A 65 5.57 -14.85 5.64
C ALA A 65 4.40 -15.77 6.02
N ALA A 66 3.23 -15.57 5.40
CA ALA A 66 2.04 -16.41 5.62
C ALA A 66 2.24 -17.86 5.12
N LEU A 67 3.01 -18.05 4.05
CA LEU A 67 3.31 -19.35 3.47
C LEU A 67 4.56 -20.02 4.08
N GLY A 68 5.26 -19.35 5.01
CA GLY A 68 6.53 -19.83 5.56
C GLY A 68 7.66 -19.92 4.53
N ARG A 69 7.65 -19.02 3.53
CA ARG A 69 8.59 -18.98 2.41
C ARG A 69 9.53 -17.78 2.46
#